data_AF-A0A2P4YPF6-F1
#
_entry.id   AF-A0A2P4YPF6-F1
#
_cell.length_a   1.000
_cell.length_b   1.000
_cell.length_c   1.000
_cell.angle_alpha   90.00
_cell.angle_beta   90.00
_cell.angle_gamma   90.00
#
_symmetry.space_group_name_H-M   'P 1'
#
loop_
_entity.id
_entity.type
_entity.pdbx_description
1 polymer ?
#
loop_
_entity_poly.entity_id
_entity_poly.type
_entity_poly.pdbx_seq_one_letter_code
_entity_poly.pdbx_strand_id
1 'polypeptide(L)'
;LDAIKSGLRRRKSKAKAKMEQQEEDARVLPPDATTYISVRSAQHPPPVVEKWLKLVGEGFEDNATASVETTFKHGLCELRGRGNFGTAAASHCCALTKGKWYYEVSLVTAGVVQIGWADSTFQANSETGDGVGDHERSWAYDGARQVKWNNGRDEQYGTDDSWSKNDVIGCLLDLDEGIVSFTRNGVDLGVAFRNVKHISSNHGFFPAISVEQTEILLVNIGSQPFLYEAPGFEPVIDGLEVKAEVESTTVPTTSSKSSYAANTTTQNQVKANPSNNMKTEKPQAATEKKKLPTEPPIDLMKFETVESLEVLGLERLKLELSRRDLKCGGNLTERAARLLSVRGKSWEDIDAKLKAKKK
;
A
#
# COMPACT_ATOMS: atom_id res chain seq x y z
N LEU A 1 13.61 -0.83 47.26
CA LEU A 1 12.49 -1.12 46.34
C LEU A 1 12.00 0.13 45.60
N ASP A 2 11.78 1.26 46.28
CA ASP A 2 11.25 2.49 45.63
C ASP A 2 12.21 3.16 44.66
N ALA A 3 13.53 3.13 44.91
CA ALA A 3 14.53 3.62 43.97
C ALA A 3 14.56 2.81 42.65
N ILE A 4 14.25 1.52 42.72
CA ILE A 4 14.18 0.64 41.53
C ILE A 4 12.90 0.95 40.73
N LYS A 5 11.77 1.12 41.42
CA LYS A 5 10.48 1.49 40.79
C LYS A 5 10.54 2.89 40.16
N SER A 6 11.18 3.86 40.82
CA SER A 6 11.34 5.21 40.28
C SER A 6 12.31 5.23 39.08
N GLY A 7 13.39 4.45 39.14
CA GLY A 7 14.32 4.25 38.03
C GLY A 7 13.65 3.60 36.82
N LEU A 8 12.76 2.60 37.03
CA LEU A 8 12.00 1.95 35.97
C LEU A 8 10.97 2.90 35.35
N ARG A 9 10.25 3.69 36.17
CA ARG A 9 9.31 4.73 35.68
C ARG A 9 10.02 5.80 34.86
N ARG A 10 11.19 6.28 35.31
CA ARG A 10 12.02 7.24 34.56
C ARG A 10 12.49 6.65 33.22
N ARG A 11 12.92 5.38 33.19
CA ARG A 11 13.31 4.70 31.94
C ARG A 11 12.14 4.56 30.97
N LYS A 12 10.96 4.13 31.45
CA LYS A 12 9.73 4.05 30.63
C LYS A 12 9.30 5.43 30.11
N SER A 13 9.38 6.47 30.93
CA SER A 13 9.06 7.84 30.52
C SER A 13 10.04 8.38 29.48
N LYS A 14 11.35 8.12 29.63
CA LYS A 14 12.35 8.49 28.61
C LYS A 14 12.17 7.72 27.30
N ALA A 15 11.88 6.42 27.37
CA ALA A 15 11.59 5.61 26.19
C ALA A 15 10.34 6.11 25.46
N LYS A 16 9.27 6.42 26.21
CA LYS A 16 8.04 7.02 25.67
C LYS A 16 8.29 8.38 25.02
N ALA A 17 9.04 9.27 25.67
CA ALA A 17 9.36 10.58 25.10
C ALA A 17 10.24 10.48 23.83
N LYS A 18 11.20 9.53 23.81
CA LYS A 18 12.01 9.26 22.61
C LYS A 18 11.13 8.74 21.46
N MET A 19 10.20 7.85 21.77
CA MET A 19 9.22 7.31 20.82
C MET A 19 8.31 8.41 20.28
N GLU A 20 7.74 9.25 21.14
CA GLU A 20 6.91 10.40 20.74
C GLU A 20 7.68 11.38 19.85
N GLN A 21 8.95 11.66 20.15
CA GLN A 21 9.80 12.50 19.31
C GLN A 21 10.09 11.86 17.94
N GLN A 22 10.41 10.56 17.91
CA GLN A 22 10.62 9.81 16.67
C GLN A 22 9.36 9.79 15.81
N GLU A 23 8.18 9.66 16.42
CA GLU A 23 6.89 9.74 15.73
C GLU A 23 6.61 11.15 15.17
N GLU A 24 6.98 12.21 15.89
CA GLU A 24 6.82 13.60 15.44
C GLU A 24 7.78 13.93 14.27
N ASP A 25 9.05 13.49 14.36
CA ASP A 25 10.07 13.65 13.32
C ASP A 25 9.80 12.78 12.08
N ALA A 26 8.99 11.73 12.24
CA ALA A 26 8.54 10.83 11.20
C ALA A 26 7.18 11.22 10.60
N ARG A 27 6.68 12.46 10.83
CA ARG A 27 5.58 13.00 10.02
C ARG A 27 6.01 13.06 8.56
N VAL A 28 5.66 11.99 7.84
CA VAL A 28 5.84 11.81 6.40
C VAL A 28 5.20 12.99 5.68
N LEU A 29 6.02 13.92 5.22
CA LEU A 29 5.64 14.68 4.03
C LEU A 29 5.71 13.68 2.87
N PRO A 30 4.66 13.58 2.04
CA PRO A 30 4.73 12.74 0.85
C PRO A 30 5.97 13.13 0.05
N PRO A 31 6.70 12.17 -0.55
CA PRO A 31 7.86 12.49 -1.36
C PRO A 31 7.47 13.53 -2.41
N ASP A 32 8.26 14.60 -2.51
CA ASP A 32 8.07 15.65 -3.50
C ASP A 32 8.03 14.99 -4.88
N ALA A 33 7.08 15.44 -5.72
CA ALA A 33 6.70 14.74 -6.95
C ALA A 33 7.74 14.83 -8.07
N THR A 34 8.96 15.25 -7.74
CA THR A 34 10.08 15.58 -8.61
C THR A 34 11.13 14.47 -8.72
N THR A 35 11.01 13.39 -7.95
CA THR A 35 11.97 12.25 -7.98
C THR A 35 11.45 11.03 -8.73
N TYR A 36 10.25 11.09 -9.31
CA TYR A 36 9.69 9.95 -10.05
C TYR A 36 10.44 9.74 -11.36
N ILE A 37 11.32 8.73 -11.41
CA ILE A 37 11.60 8.04 -12.66
C ILE A 37 10.30 7.31 -12.98
N SER A 38 9.59 7.76 -14.03
CA SER A 38 8.34 7.14 -14.45
C SER A 38 8.63 5.77 -15.05
N VAL A 39 8.73 4.77 -14.19
CA VAL A 39 8.66 3.36 -14.56
C VAL A 39 7.20 2.96 -14.39
N ARG A 40 6.59 2.45 -15.47
CA ARG A 40 5.16 2.11 -15.59
C ARG A 40 4.44 1.89 -14.23
N SER A 41 3.61 2.85 -13.83
CA SER A 41 2.54 2.60 -12.86
C SER A 41 1.34 2.06 -13.63
N ALA A 42 0.73 0.99 -13.11
CA ALA A 42 -0.39 0.21 -13.64
C ALA A 42 -1.00 0.68 -14.98
N GLN A 43 -0.96 -0.17 -16.01
CA GLN A 43 -1.63 0.09 -17.30
C GLN A 43 -3.16 0.06 -17.19
N HIS A 44 -3.68 -0.34 -16.03
CA HIS A 44 -5.09 -0.52 -15.75
C HIS A 44 -5.52 0.33 -14.55
N PRO A 45 -6.76 0.85 -14.52
CA PRO A 45 -7.29 1.48 -13.31
C PRO A 45 -7.17 0.46 -12.17
N PRO A 46 -6.57 0.85 -11.03
CA PRO A 46 -6.28 -0.11 -9.97
C PRO A 46 -7.58 -0.74 -9.47
N PRO A 47 -7.59 -2.05 -9.17
CA PRO A 47 -8.73 -2.68 -8.54
C PRO A 47 -9.10 -1.94 -7.24
N VAL A 48 -10.39 -1.86 -6.95
CA VAL A 48 -11.01 -1.13 -5.82
C VAL A 48 -10.75 -1.82 -4.48
N VAL A 49 -9.51 -2.21 -4.20
CA VAL A 49 -9.13 -2.74 -2.88
C VAL A 49 -8.52 -1.59 -2.09
N GLU A 50 -9.37 -0.84 -1.39
CA GLU A 50 -8.95 0.34 -0.60
C GLU A 50 -7.97 -0.01 0.53
N LYS A 51 -7.98 -1.26 1.01
CA LYS A 51 -7.15 -1.73 2.13
C LYS A 51 -6.46 -3.05 1.81
N TRP A 52 -5.47 -3.01 0.93
CA TRP A 52 -4.77 -4.20 0.42
C TRP A 52 -3.77 -4.82 1.41
N LEU A 53 -3.41 -4.13 2.50
CA LEU A 53 -2.68 -4.69 3.66
C LEU A 53 -3.61 -4.76 4.87
N LYS A 54 -3.64 -5.92 5.55
CA LYS A 54 -4.37 -6.14 6.81
C LYS A 54 -3.49 -6.79 7.86
N LEU A 55 -3.79 -6.52 9.12
CA LEU A 55 -3.11 -7.08 10.29
C LEU A 55 -3.25 -8.61 10.32
N VAL A 56 -2.19 -9.29 10.77
CA VAL A 56 -2.12 -10.75 10.97
C VAL A 56 -1.44 -11.02 12.31
N GLY A 57 -1.93 -12.01 13.06
CA GLY A 57 -1.27 -12.47 14.29
C GLY A 57 -1.55 -11.65 15.55
N GLU A 58 -2.66 -10.91 15.58
CA GLU A 58 -3.15 -10.18 16.75
C GLU A 58 -4.03 -11.09 17.63
N GLY A 59 -3.87 -11.04 18.95
CA GLY A 59 -4.76 -11.72 19.91
C GLY A 59 -6.16 -11.11 19.92
N PHE A 60 -7.20 -11.94 20.06
CA PHE A 60 -8.62 -11.54 20.04
C PHE A 60 -9.10 -10.86 21.35
N GLU A 61 -8.24 -10.16 22.07
CA GLU A 61 -8.67 -9.42 23.25
C GLU A 61 -9.32 -8.08 22.83
N ASP A 62 -10.60 -7.89 23.16
CA ASP A 62 -11.44 -6.73 22.81
C ASP A 62 -10.90 -5.34 23.24
N ASN A 63 -9.75 -5.30 23.92
CA ASN A 63 -9.08 -4.08 24.40
C ASN A 63 -7.56 -4.05 24.09
N ALA A 64 -7.02 -5.00 23.32
CA ALA A 64 -5.63 -4.98 22.93
C ALA A 64 -5.37 -3.83 21.93
N THR A 65 -4.30 -3.09 22.16
CA THR A 65 -3.84 -2.08 21.21
C THR A 65 -3.16 -2.81 20.06
N ALA A 66 -3.63 -2.58 18.83
CA ALA A 66 -3.06 -3.20 17.64
C ALA A 66 -1.53 -3.04 17.62
N SER A 67 -0.81 -4.13 17.37
CA SER A 67 0.64 -4.17 17.30
C SER A 67 1.22 -3.49 16.05
N VAL A 68 0.39 -3.28 15.01
CA VAL A 68 0.71 -2.44 13.86
C VAL A 68 -0.53 -1.66 13.39
N GLU A 69 -0.33 -0.43 12.96
CA GLU A 69 -1.37 0.42 12.36
C GLU A 69 -1.13 0.58 10.86
N THR A 70 -2.20 0.50 10.07
CA THR A 70 -2.20 0.77 8.62
C THR A 70 -2.97 2.06 8.32
N THR A 71 -2.35 3.01 7.63
CA THR A 71 -3.03 4.23 7.12
C THR A 71 -2.86 4.34 5.62
N PHE A 72 -3.96 4.31 4.87
CA PHE A 72 -3.93 4.44 3.41
C PHE A 72 -4.11 5.90 3.00
N LYS A 73 -3.17 6.43 2.21
CA LYS A 73 -3.21 7.80 1.68
C LYS A 73 -2.61 7.82 0.28
N HIS A 74 -3.35 8.37 -0.68
CA HIS A 74 -2.89 8.54 -2.06
C HIS A 74 -2.35 7.24 -2.70
N GLY A 75 -2.98 6.09 -2.45
CA GLY A 75 -2.56 4.79 -2.97
C GLY A 75 -1.49 4.08 -2.13
N LEU A 76 -0.69 4.81 -1.35
CA LEU A 76 0.30 4.23 -0.46
C LEU A 76 -0.32 3.72 0.84
N CYS A 77 0.30 2.71 1.43
CA CYS A 77 0.00 2.26 2.79
C CYS A 77 1.14 2.67 3.72
N GLU A 78 0.87 3.55 4.68
CA GLU A 78 1.76 3.78 5.83
C GLU A 78 1.55 2.64 6.83
N LEU A 79 2.63 1.91 7.15
CA LEU A 79 2.68 0.95 8.24
C LEU A 79 3.41 1.57 9.42
N ARG A 80 2.83 1.47 10.62
CA ARG A 80 3.43 1.97 11.85
C ARG A 80 3.42 0.90 12.93
N GLY A 81 4.60 0.48 13.37
CA GLY A 81 4.75 -0.48 14.47
C GLY A 81 4.37 0.14 15.80
N ARG A 82 3.50 -0.57 16.54
CA ARG A 82 2.98 -0.17 17.85
C ARG A 82 3.32 -1.18 18.96
N GLY A 83 3.59 -2.43 18.58
CA GLY A 83 3.87 -3.52 19.49
C GLY A 83 5.11 -4.31 19.10
N ASN A 84 5.18 -5.54 19.60
CA ASN A 84 6.28 -6.45 19.31
C ASN A 84 6.05 -7.10 17.94
N PHE A 85 6.77 -6.62 16.92
CA PHE A 85 6.78 -7.23 15.59
C PHE A 85 5.39 -7.37 14.93
N GLY A 86 4.61 -6.28 14.97
CA GLY A 86 3.28 -6.27 14.38
C GLY A 86 3.33 -6.50 12.88
N THR A 87 2.46 -7.39 12.39
CA THR A 87 2.54 -7.90 11.01
C THR A 87 1.33 -7.51 10.19
N ALA A 88 1.58 -7.01 8.97
CA ALA A 88 0.54 -6.75 7.98
C ALA A 88 0.83 -7.54 6.69
N ALA A 89 -0.20 -8.13 6.09
CA ALA A 89 -0.09 -8.92 4.88
C ALA A 89 -1.27 -8.69 3.91
N ALA A 90 -1.02 -8.93 2.62
CA ALA A 90 -2.03 -8.82 1.57
C ALA A 90 -2.81 -10.13 1.31
N SER A 91 -2.68 -11.10 2.20
CA SER A 91 -3.24 -12.47 2.11
C SER A 91 -4.73 -12.56 1.76
N HIS A 92 -5.51 -11.54 2.11
CA HIS A 92 -6.95 -11.53 1.91
C HIS A 92 -7.40 -11.14 0.50
N CYS A 93 -6.49 -10.60 -0.33
CA CYS A 93 -6.79 -10.04 -1.65
C CYS A 93 -5.68 -10.28 -2.69
N CYS A 94 -4.64 -11.04 -2.36
CA CYS A 94 -3.50 -11.26 -3.23
C CYS A 94 -3.09 -12.73 -3.17
N ALA A 95 -3.01 -13.38 -4.34
CA ALA A 95 -2.61 -14.78 -4.48
C ALA A 95 -1.81 -14.98 -5.77
N LEU A 96 -0.54 -14.58 -5.74
CA LEU A 96 0.37 -14.65 -6.89
C LEU A 96 0.86 -16.09 -7.07
N THR A 97 0.62 -16.69 -8.23
CA THR A 97 0.91 -18.12 -8.49
C THR A 97 1.94 -18.36 -9.58
N LYS A 98 2.23 -17.37 -10.43
CA LYS A 98 3.20 -17.46 -11.54
C LYS A 98 3.70 -16.06 -11.92
N GLY A 99 4.75 -15.98 -12.74
CA GLY A 99 5.29 -14.72 -13.22
C GLY A 99 6.20 -14.03 -12.20
N LYS A 100 6.49 -12.75 -12.48
CA LYS A 100 7.48 -11.96 -11.74
C LYS A 100 6.81 -10.71 -11.18
N TRP A 101 6.98 -10.46 -9.89
CA TRP A 101 6.23 -9.45 -9.15
C TRP A 101 7.12 -8.52 -8.33
N TYR A 102 6.73 -7.25 -8.29
CA TYR A 102 7.51 -6.19 -7.64
C TYR A 102 6.64 -5.24 -6.80
N TYR A 103 7.19 -4.82 -5.67
CA TYR A 103 6.69 -3.70 -4.88
C TYR A 103 7.85 -2.97 -4.18
N GLU A 104 7.60 -1.75 -3.72
CA GLU A 104 8.58 -0.92 -3.02
C GLU A 104 8.15 -0.60 -1.59
N VAL A 105 9.14 -0.50 -0.71
CA VAL A 105 8.99 0.00 0.65
C VAL A 105 9.96 1.14 0.89
N SER A 106 9.45 2.33 1.19
CA SER A 106 10.27 3.47 1.62
C SER A 106 10.37 3.51 3.14
N LEU A 107 11.59 3.60 3.66
CA LEU A 107 11.88 3.65 5.08
C LEU A 107 11.69 5.07 5.63
N VAL A 108 10.65 5.32 6.42
CA VAL A 108 10.49 6.63 7.10
C VAL A 108 11.36 6.69 8.34
N THR A 109 11.50 5.54 9.00
CA THR A 109 12.49 5.25 10.04
C THR A 109 13.27 4.01 9.61
N ALA A 110 14.42 3.76 10.24
CA ALA A 110 15.38 2.75 9.79
C ALA A 110 15.87 1.86 10.94
N GLY A 111 14.95 1.39 11.77
CA GLY A 111 15.17 0.36 12.77
C GLY A 111 14.83 -1.03 12.22
N VAL A 112 14.48 -1.95 13.12
CA VAL A 112 14.24 -3.34 12.76
C VAL A 112 12.87 -3.52 12.13
N VAL A 113 12.85 -3.97 10.88
CA VAL A 113 11.65 -4.45 10.20
C VAL A 113 12.01 -5.67 9.36
N GLN A 114 11.04 -6.55 9.09
CA GLN A 114 11.19 -7.69 8.19
C GLN A 114 10.26 -7.49 7.00
N ILE A 115 10.83 -7.25 5.82
CA ILE A 115 10.09 -6.96 4.59
C ILE A 115 10.20 -8.18 3.66
N GLY A 116 9.08 -8.70 3.16
CA GLY A 116 9.15 -9.66 2.07
C GLY A 116 7.82 -10.33 1.72
N TRP A 117 7.90 -11.65 1.53
CA TRP A 117 6.83 -12.44 0.92
C TRP A 117 6.39 -13.57 1.82
N ALA A 118 5.13 -13.94 1.70
CA ALA A 118 4.54 -15.07 2.40
C ALA A 118 3.54 -15.79 1.50
N ASP A 119 3.26 -17.06 1.78
CA ASP A 119 2.17 -17.79 1.14
C ASP A 119 0.94 -17.93 2.04
N SER A 120 -0.14 -18.50 1.51
CA SER A 120 -1.44 -18.64 2.19
C SER A 120 -1.44 -19.44 3.50
N THR A 121 -0.37 -20.15 3.83
CA THR A 121 -0.24 -20.90 5.09
C THR A 121 0.47 -20.09 6.19
N PHE A 122 0.99 -18.91 5.84
CA PHE A 122 1.69 -18.04 6.76
C PHE A 122 0.86 -17.66 7.98
N GLN A 123 1.50 -17.78 9.14
CA GLN A 123 1.00 -17.33 10.42
C GLN A 123 2.07 -16.44 11.07
N ALA A 124 1.60 -15.39 11.74
CA ALA A 124 2.41 -14.51 12.57
C ALA A 124 1.84 -14.52 13.99
N ASN A 125 2.64 -14.11 14.97
CA ASN A 125 2.21 -13.95 16.35
C ASN A 125 2.98 -12.80 17.00
N SER A 126 2.33 -11.66 17.16
CA SER A 126 2.98 -10.47 17.76
C SER A 126 3.22 -10.61 19.27
N GLU A 127 2.51 -11.51 19.97
CA GLU A 127 2.75 -11.75 21.40
C GLU A 127 4.09 -12.42 21.65
N THR A 128 4.47 -13.37 20.79
CA THR A 128 5.77 -14.05 20.81
C THR A 128 6.84 -13.31 20.01
N GLY A 129 6.43 -12.39 19.13
CA GLY A 129 7.31 -11.64 18.24
C GLY A 129 7.61 -12.37 16.92
N ASP A 130 6.85 -13.41 16.60
CA ASP A 130 7.03 -14.20 15.37
C ASP A 130 6.44 -13.43 14.18
N GLY A 131 7.30 -13.03 13.24
CA GLY A 131 6.95 -12.25 12.06
C GLY A 131 7.21 -12.95 10.73
N VAL A 132 7.36 -12.13 9.68
CA VAL A 132 7.69 -12.58 8.33
C VAL A 132 9.15 -13.04 8.29
N GLY A 133 9.36 -14.32 7.96
CA GLY A 133 10.68 -14.96 8.01
C GLY A 133 10.83 -15.90 9.20
N ASP A 134 10.03 -15.75 10.26
CA ASP A 134 10.02 -16.71 11.37
C ASP A 134 9.21 -17.97 11.03
N HIS A 135 8.21 -17.83 10.16
CA HIS A 135 7.45 -18.96 9.61
C HIS A 135 8.18 -19.60 8.42
N GLU A 136 8.08 -20.93 8.26
CA GLU A 136 8.77 -21.65 7.18
C GLU A 136 8.30 -21.24 5.77
N ARG A 137 7.08 -20.71 5.69
CA ARG A 137 6.41 -20.23 4.46
C ARG A 137 6.38 -18.71 4.30
N SER A 138 7.33 -18.03 4.93
CA SER A 138 7.59 -16.61 4.71
C SER A 138 9.09 -16.32 4.61
N TRP A 139 9.43 -15.29 3.84
CA TRP A 139 10.80 -14.94 3.46
C TRP A 139 10.95 -13.43 3.59
N ALA A 140 11.87 -12.98 4.42
CA ALA A 140 12.07 -11.57 4.67
C ALA A 140 13.52 -11.13 4.58
N TYR A 141 13.70 -9.84 4.31
CA TYR A 141 14.93 -9.10 4.50
C TYR A 141 14.80 -8.13 5.67
N ASP A 142 15.82 -8.14 6.54
CA ASP A 142 16.03 -7.20 7.64
C ASP A 142 17.35 -6.45 7.39
N GLY A 143 17.25 -5.26 6.82
CA GLY A 143 18.40 -4.42 6.50
C GLY A 143 19.01 -3.69 7.69
N ALA A 144 18.32 -3.62 8.84
CA ALA A 144 18.90 -3.08 10.07
C ALA A 144 19.94 -4.04 10.65
N ARG A 145 19.68 -5.35 10.51
CA ARG A 145 20.58 -6.41 10.94
C ARG A 145 21.40 -7.02 9.80
N GLN A 146 21.18 -6.58 8.56
CA GLN A 146 21.80 -7.10 7.33
C GLN A 146 21.66 -8.63 7.19
N VAL A 147 20.46 -9.15 7.46
CA VAL A 147 20.17 -10.58 7.36
C VAL A 147 18.89 -10.81 6.59
N LYS A 148 18.76 -12.02 6.05
CA LYS A 148 17.52 -12.56 5.50
C LYS A 148 16.98 -13.63 6.45
N TRP A 149 15.67 -13.69 6.60
CA TRP A 149 14.97 -14.59 7.52
C TRP A 149 14.08 -15.59 6.77
N ASN A 150 14.19 -16.87 7.12
CA ASN A 150 13.22 -17.91 6.75
C ASN A 150 13.24 -19.06 7.76
N ASN A 151 12.06 -19.54 8.17
CA ASN A 151 11.91 -20.63 9.13
C ASN A 151 12.63 -20.35 10.47
N GLY A 152 12.54 -19.11 10.97
CA GLY A 152 13.13 -18.69 12.25
C GLY A 152 14.66 -18.66 12.25
N ARG A 153 15.29 -18.74 11.07
CA ARG A 153 16.74 -18.68 10.90
C ARG A 153 17.12 -17.45 10.12
N ASP A 154 18.14 -16.75 10.60
CA ASP A 154 18.79 -15.66 9.90
C ASP A 154 20.08 -16.12 9.19
N GLU A 155 20.35 -15.50 8.05
CA GLU A 155 21.61 -15.62 7.32
C GLU A 155 22.05 -14.24 6.84
N GLN A 156 23.35 -13.95 6.85
CA GLN A 156 23.89 -12.69 6.34
C GLN A 156 23.45 -12.44 4.89
N TYR A 157 22.92 -11.25 4.62
CA TYR A 157 22.44 -10.85 3.29
C TYR A 157 22.37 -9.33 3.14
N GLY A 158 22.66 -8.83 1.94
CA GLY A 158 22.70 -7.41 1.63
C GLY A 158 24.11 -6.83 1.68
N THR A 159 24.21 -5.55 2.00
CA THR A 159 25.49 -4.82 2.09
C THR A 159 26.10 -4.94 3.49
N ASP A 160 27.34 -4.47 3.64
CA ASP A 160 28.06 -4.45 4.94
C ASP A 160 27.56 -3.34 5.88
N ASP A 161 26.63 -2.50 5.43
CA ASP A 161 26.06 -1.38 6.18
C ASP A 161 24.55 -1.52 6.34
N SER A 162 24.04 -1.02 7.46
CA SER A 162 22.60 -0.95 7.72
C SER A 162 21.89 -0.04 6.75
N TRP A 163 20.63 -0.35 6.46
CA TRP A 163 19.74 0.62 5.82
C TRP A 163 19.63 1.92 6.61
N SER A 164 19.20 2.97 5.94
CA SER A 164 19.07 4.32 6.47
C SER A 164 17.71 4.89 6.16
N LYS A 165 17.33 5.93 6.91
CA LYS A 165 16.10 6.69 6.67
C LYS A 165 16.07 7.17 5.22
N ASN A 166 14.91 7.05 4.59
CA ASN A 166 14.62 7.34 3.18
C ASN A 166 15.18 6.34 2.16
N ASP A 167 15.83 5.26 2.58
CA ASP A 167 16.13 4.17 1.65
C ASP A 167 14.83 3.55 1.12
N VAL A 168 14.89 3.05 -0.10
CA VAL A 168 13.79 2.34 -0.76
C VAL A 168 14.23 0.92 -1.03
N ILE A 169 13.47 -0.02 -0.48
CA ILE A 169 13.67 -1.44 -0.65
C ILE A 169 12.71 -1.93 -1.73
N GLY A 170 13.28 -2.34 -2.86
CA GLY A 170 12.57 -3.05 -3.90
C GLY A 170 12.50 -4.52 -3.57
N CYS A 171 11.31 -5.11 -3.65
CA CYS A 171 11.05 -6.50 -3.27
C CYS A 171 10.66 -7.28 -4.53
N LEU A 172 11.48 -8.24 -4.93
CA LEU A 172 11.35 -8.97 -6.18
C LEU A 172 10.98 -10.43 -5.90
N LEU A 173 9.94 -10.93 -6.56
CA LEU A 173 9.51 -12.33 -6.52
C LEU A 173 9.40 -12.87 -7.94
N ASP A 174 10.29 -13.78 -8.30
CA ASP A 174 10.25 -14.52 -9.57
C ASP A 174 9.71 -15.93 -9.29
N LEU A 175 8.43 -16.15 -9.54
CA LEU A 175 7.78 -17.45 -9.33
C LEU A 175 8.09 -18.45 -10.44
N ASP A 176 8.57 -17.98 -11.59
CA ASP A 176 8.94 -18.85 -12.70
C ASP A 176 10.25 -19.58 -12.38
N GLU A 177 11.21 -18.88 -11.77
CA GLU A 177 12.49 -19.45 -11.30
C GLU A 177 12.50 -19.82 -9.81
N GLY A 178 11.48 -19.43 -9.05
CA GLY A 178 11.39 -19.63 -7.61
C GLY A 178 12.47 -18.87 -6.83
N ILE A 179 12.66 -17.60 -7.18
CA ILE A 179 13.68 -16.71 -6.63
C ILE A 179 13.01 -15.55 -5.90
N VAL A 180 13.55 -15.20 -4.73
CA VAL A 180 13.28 -13.92 -4.06
C VAL A 180 14.59 -13.16 -3.96
N SER A 181 14.56 -11.89 -4.36
CA SER A 181 15.69 -10.96 -4.26
C SER A 181 15.20 -9.58 -3.82
N PHE A 182 16.15 -8.73 -3.43
CA PHE A 182 15.86 -7.39 -2.96
C PHE A 182 16.83 -6.39 -3.58
N THR A 183 16.38 -5.16 -3.79
CA THR A 183 17.23 -4.03 -4.17
C THR A 183 17.19 -2.97 -3.10
N ARG A 184 18.30 -2.26 -2.87
CA ARG A 184 18.34 -1.03 -2.05
C ARG A 184 18.64 0.14 -2.95
N ASN A 185 17.71 1.09 -3.05
CA ASN A 185 17.83 2.25 -3.93
C ASN A 185 18.16 1.86 -5.39
N GLY A 186 17.49 0.82 -5.90
CA GLY A 186 17.71 0.27 -7.24
C GLY A 186 18.98 -0.57 -7.41
N VAL A 187 19.86 -0.66 -6.40
CA VAL A 187 21.04 -1.52 -6.44
C VAL A 187 20.66 -2.93 -6.02
N ASP A 188 20.92 -3.91 -6.88
CA ASP A 188 20.69 -5.33 -6.61
C ASP A 188 21.56 -5.84 -5.44
N LEU A 189 20.91 -6.46 -4.46
CA LEU A 189 21.57 -7.10 -3.31
C LEU A 189 21.85 -8.59 -3.54
N GLY A 190 21.49 -9.10 -4.73
CA GLY A 190 21.65 -10.49 -5.12
C GLY A 190 20.46 -11.37 -4.73
N VAL A 191 20.62 -12.67 -4.93
CA VAL A 191 19.55 -13.64 -4.63
C VAL A 191 19.50 -13.93 -3.13
N ALA A 192 18.39 -13.58 -2.48
CA ALA A 192 18.16 -13.90 -1.08
C ALA A 192 17.76 -15.37 -0.91
N PHE A 193 16.76 -15.82 -1.68
CA PHE A 193 16.21 -17.17 -1.56
C PHE A 193 16.02 -17.83 -2.91
N ARG A 194 16.19 -19.16 -2.93
CA ARG A 194 15.98 -20.03 -4.09
C ARG A 194 15.02 -21.14 -3.72
N ASN A 195 14.43 -21.78 -4.73
CA ASN A 195 13.45 -22.85 -4.56
C ASN A 195 12.17 -22.39 -3.82
N VAL A 196 11.82 -21.10 -3.94
CA VAL A 196 10.58 -20.55 -3.41
C VAL A 196 9.43 -20.95 -4.34
N LYS A 197 8.57 -21.87 -3.89
CA LYS A 197 7.47 -22.43 -4.70
C LYS A 197 6.22 -22.59 -3.85
N HIS A 198 5.05 -22.46 -4.47
CA HIS A 198 3.76 -22.72 -3.81
C HIS A 198 3.58 -24.23 -3.57
N ILE A 199 2.95 -24.59 -2.44
CA ILE A 199 2.68 -26.00 -2.09
C ILE A 199 1.57 -26.58 -2.98
N SER A 200 0.62 -25.76 -3.42
CA SER A 200 -0.46 -26.15 -4.33
C SER A 200 -0.93 -24.98 -5.19
N SER A 201 -1.68 -25.26 -6.26
CA SER A 201 -2.25 -24.24 -7.16
C SER A 201 -3.23 -23.28 -6.46
N ASN A 202 -3.72 -23.63 -5.27
CA ASN A 202 -4.66 -22.83 -4.49
C ASN A 202 -3.94 -21.95 -3.45
N HIS A 203 -2.60 -21.93 -3.43
CA HIS A 203 -1.78 -21.25 -2.43
C HIS A 203 -0.89 -20.25 -3.14
N GLY A 204 -1.33 -19.00 -3.22
CA GLY A 204 -0.55 -17.92 -3.81
C GLY A 204 0.35 -17.21 -2.81
N PHE A 205 1.31 -16.46 -3.34
CA PHE A 205 2.17 -15.56 -2.59
C PHE A 205 1.55 -14.17 -2.48
N PHE A 206 1.95 -13.43 -1.46
CA PHE A 206 1.58 -12.04 -1.25
C PHE A 206 2.66 -11.29 -0.47
N PRO A 207 2.72 -9.94 -0.57
CA PRO A 207 3.54 -9.14 0.32
C PRO A 207 3.11 -9.31 1.78
N ALA A 208 4.11 -9.44 2.65
CA ALA A 208 3.94 -9.44 4.09
C ALA A 208 5.11 -8.67 4.73
N ILE A 209 4.80 -7.87 5.76
CA ILE A 209 5.78 -7.02 6.43
C ILE A 209 5.52 -7.05 7.93
N SER A 210 6.57 -7.30 8.71
CA SER A 210 6.56 -7.17 10.16
C SER A 210 7.38 -5.97 10.59
N VAL A 211 6.86 -5.20 11.54
CA VAL A 211 7.38 -3.89 11.92
C VAL A 211 7.56 -3.83 13.43
N GLU A 212 8.78 -3.51 13.88
CA GLU A 212 9.04 -3.29 15.31
C GLU A 212 8.37 -1.99 15.80
N GLN A 213 8.13 -1.89 17.10
CA GLN A 213 7.58 -0.69 17.72
C GLN A 213 8.37 0.55 17.29
N THR A 214 7.65 1.64 16.97
CA THR A 214 8.17 2.95 16.52
C THR A 214 8.63 3.02 15.06
N GLU A 215 8.71 1.89 14.37
CA GLU A 215 9.11 1.88 12.97
C GLU A 215 7.96 2.24 12.04
N ILE A 216 8.27 3.02 11.00
CA ILE A 216 7.31 3.58 10.06
C ILE A 216 7.82 3.36 8.63
N LEU A 217 6.94 2.81 7.79
CA LEU A 217 7.23 2.45 6.41
C LEU A 217 6.13 2.99 5.50
N LEU A 218 6.48 3.29 4.25
CA LEU A 218 5.50 3.51 3.18
C LEU A 218 5.61 2.38 2.16
N VAL A 219 4.51 1.68 1.94
CA VAL A 219 4.47 0.54 1.02
C VAL A 219 3.73 0.95 -0.24
N ASN A 220 4.37 0.72 -1.39
CA ASN A 220 3.81 0.93 -2.71
C ASN A 220 3.80 -0.40 -3.50
N ILE A 221 2.62 -0.94 -3.78
CA ILE A 221 2.45 -2.14 -4.61
C ILE A 221 2.23 -1.85 -6.11
N GLY A 222 2.43 -0.60 -6.53
CA GLY A 222 2.21 -0.14 -7.91
C GLY A 222 1.03 0.82 -8.08
N SER A 223 0.38 1.21 -6.98
CA SER A 223 -0.67 2.25 -6.95
C SER A 223 -0.16 3.65 -7.29
N GLN A 224 1.14 3.87 -7.11
CA GLN A 224 1.90 5.05 -7.51
C GLN A 224 3.08 4.57 -8.37
N PRO A 225 3.68 5.45 -9.20
CA PRO A 225 4.94 5.15 -9.85
C PRO A 225 6.00 4.69 -8.85
N PHE A 226 6.74 3.66 -9.23
CA PHE A 226 7.92 3.23 -8.49
C PHE A 226 9.05 4.25 -8.63
N LEU A 227 9.95 4.29 -7.64
CA LEU A 227 11.14 5.13 -7.69
C LEU A 227 12.27 4.45 -8.48
N TYR A 228 12.31 3.12 -8.50
CA TYR A 228 13.35 2.34 -9.17
C TYR A 228 12.75 1.34 -10.17
N GLU A 229 13.54 1.04 -11.21
CA GLU A 229 13.16 0.08 -12.23
C GLU A 229 13.30 -1.36 -11.73
N ALA A 230 12.34 -2.22 -12.08
CA ALA A 230 12.43 -3.67 -11.94
C ALA A 230 12.12 -4.33 -13.31
N PRO A 231 13.07 -4.34 -14.26
CA PRO A 231 12.82 -4.83 -15.61
C PRO A 231 12.31 -6.28 -15.64
N GLY A 232 11.17 -6.50 -16.30
CA GLY A 232 10.55 -7.82 -16.44
C GLY A 232 9.69 -8.26 -15.24
N PHE A 233 9.51 -7.39 -14.23
CA PHE A 233 8.59 -7.62 -13.12
C PHE A 233 7.34 -6.75 -13.25
N GLU A 234 6.19 -7.32 -12.92
CA GLU A 234 4.90 -6.63 -12.90
C GLU A 234 4.59 -6.10 -11.49
N PRO A 235 3.86 -4.98 -11.36
CA PRO A 235 3.47 -4.47 -10.06
C PRO A 235 2.48 -5.42 -9.37
N VAL A 236 2.66 -5.63 -8.06
CA VAL A 236 1.75 -6.48 -7.27
C VAL A 236 0.28 -6.08 -7.37
N ILE A 237 -0.02 -4.79 -7.59
CA ILE A 237 -1.39 -4.30 -7.72
C ILE A 237 -2.17 -4.97 -8.85
N ASP A 238 -1.49 -5.41 -9.91
CA ASP A 238 -2.11 -6.10 -11.05
C ASP A 238 -2.46 -7.56 -10.74
N GLY A 239 -1.91 -8.11 -9.64
CA GLY A 239 -2.21 -9.44 -9.12
C GLY A 239 -3.22 -9.46 -7.98
N LEU A 240 -3.88 -8.34 -7.67
CA LEU A 240 -4.92 -8.29 -6.65
C LEU A 240 -6.26 -8.86 -7.17
N GLU A 241 -6.92 -9.64 -6.31
CA GLU A 241 -8.23 -10.23 -6.55
C GLU A 241 -9.32 -9.33 -5.97
N VAL A 242 -10.28 -8.89 -6.81
CA VAL A 242 -11.48 -8.19 -6.33
C VAL A 242 -12.45 -9.22 -5.76
N LYS A 243 -12.62 -9.23 -4.44
CA LYS A 243 -13.72 -10.00 -3.82
C LYS A 243 -15.05 -9.33 -4.17
N ALA A 244 -15.91 -10.04 -4.90
CA ALA A 244 -17.33 -9.71 -4.95
C ALA A 244 -17.90 -9.97 -3.54
N GLU A 245 -18.34 -8.93 -2.85
CA GLU A 245 -19.07 -9.09 -1.59
C GLU A 245 -20.38 -9.84 -1.87
N VAL A 246 -20.43 -11.12 -1.51
CA VAL A 246 -21.69 -11.84 -1.41
C VAL A 246 -22.23 -11.53 -0.01
N GLU A 247 -23.19 -10.61 0.07
CA GLU A 247 -24.03 -10.43 1.27
C GLU A 247 -24.83 -11.72 1.51
N SER A 248 -24.29 -12.66 2.29
CA SER A 248 -25.07 -13.78 2.80
C SER A 248 -25.81 -13.34 4.06
N THR A 249 -26.96 -12.68 3.87
CA THR A 249 -27.95 -12.54 4.94
C THR A 249 -28.72 -13.84 5.06
N THR A 250 -28.28 -14.77 5.92
CA THR A 250 -29.17 -15.81 6.44
C THR A 250 -28.92 -16.09 7.91
N VAL A 251 -29.96 -15.79 8.69
CA VAL A 251 -30.11 -16.05 10.13
C VAL A 251 -30.16 -17.56 10.37
N PRO A 252 -29.56 -18.10 11.46
CA PRO A 252 -29.66 -19.52 11.77
C PRO A 252 -30.98 -19.82 12.50
N THR A 253 -31.77 -20.75 11.96
CA THR A 253 -32.82 -21.43 12.72
C THR A 253 -32.59 -22.94 12.64
N THR A 254 -32.34 -23.52 13.81
CA THR A 254 -32.24 -24.95 14.08
C THR A 254 -33.57 -25.68 13.86
N SER A 255 -33.54 -26.82 13.16
CA SER A 255 -33.83 -28.17 13.70
C SER A 255 -34.51 -29.13 12.72
N SER A 256 -34.03 -30.38 12.79
CA SER A 256 -34.73 -31.65 12.59
C SER A 256 -34.78 -32.30 11.19
N LYS A 257 -34.35 -33.57 11.21
CA LYS A 257 -34.31 -34.59 10.16
C LYS A 257 -35.70 -35.00 9.67
N SER A 258 -35.81 -35.41 8.41
CA SER A 258 -36.06 -36.82 8.00
C SER A 258 -36.83 -36.95 6.66
N SER A 259 -36.26 -37.76 5.74
CA SER A 259 -36.88 -38.72 4.81
C SER A 259 -38.15 -38.34 4.02
N TYR A 260 -38.08 -38.41 2.68
CA TYR A 260 -38.52 -39.55 1.85
C TYR A 260 -38.47 -39.17 0.36
N ALA A 261 -38.11 -40.14 -0.47
CA ALA A 261 -38.11 -40.07 -1.93
C ALA A 261 -39.53 -40.20 -2.51
N ALA A 262 -39.79 -39.54 -3.65
CA ALA A 262 -40.36 -40.16 -4.86
C ALA A 262 -40.71 -39.10 -5.94
N ASN A 263 -40.17 -39.35 -7.14
CA ASN A 263 -40.67 -39.13 -8.51
C ASN A 263 -41.90 -38.23 -8.73
N THR A 264 -41.88 -37.40 -9.77
CA THR A 264 -42.45 -37.71 -11.11
C THR A 264 -42.47 -36.48 -12.03
N THR A 265 -42.04 -36.74 -13.27
CA THR A 265 -42.22 -36.07 -14.57
C THR A 265 -43.52 -35.29 -14.80
N THR A 266 -43.45 -34.09 -15.41
CA THR A 266 -44.15 -33.63 -16.65
C THR A 266 -43.96 -32.12 -16.81
N GLN A 267 -43.27 -31.65 -17.86
CA GLN A 267 -43.77 -31.22 -19.17
C GLN A 267 -44.70 -29.99 -19.20
N ASN A 268 -44.38 -29.12 -20.16
CA ASN A 268 -45.22 -28.13 -20.86
C ASN A 268 -45.48 -26.80 -20.16
N GLN A 269 -45.59 -25.65 -20.83
CA GLN A 269 -45.17 -25.12 -22.14
C GLN A 269 -45.77 -23.68 -22.15
N VAL A 270 -45.02 -22.70 -22.65
CA VAL A 270 -45.48 -21.66 -23.60
C VAL A 270 -46.65 -20.72 -23.23
N LYS A 271 -46.36 -19.41 -23.13
CA LYS A 271 -47.01 -18.23 -23.78
C LYS A 271 -46.88 -16.98 -22.88
N ALA A 272 -46.13 -15.96 -23.32
CA ALA A 272 -46.53 -14.86 -24.21
C ALA A 272 -47.28 -13.72 -23.48
N ASN A 273 -46.59 -12.57 -23.44
CA ASN A 273 -47.00 -11.16 -23.28
C ASN A 273 -48.42 -10.81 -23.79
N PRO A 274 -49.08 -9.69 -23.37
CA PRO A 274 -48.49 -8.34 -23.42
C PRO A 274 -48.98 -7.22 -22.46
N SER A 275 -48.17 -6.16 -22.42
CA SER A 275 -48.47 -4.71 -22.35
C SER A 275 -49.67 -4.18 -21.53
N ASN A 276 -49.42 -3.25 -20.59
CA ASN A 276 -49.64 -1.81 -20.84
C ASN A 276 -49.43 -0.89 -19.62
N ASN A 277 -48.87 0.27 -19.97
CA ASN A 277 -49.18 1.63 -19.53
C ASN A 277 -48.40 2.36 -18.43
N MET A 278 -48.01 3.56 -18.87
CA MET A 278 -47.28 4.66 -18.24
C MET A 278 -48.00 5.23 -17.01
N LYS A 279 -47.22 5.80 -16.09
CA LYS A 279 -47.49 7.13 -15.55
C LYS A 279 -46.20 7.85 -15.14
N THR A 280 -46.13 9.08 -15.63
CA THR A 280 -45.14 10.14 -15.47
C THR A 280 -45.13 10.76 -14.07
N GLU A 281 -43.95 11.02 -13.52
CA GLU A 281 -43.72 12.12 -12.55
C GLU A 281 -42.40 12.85 -12.87
N LYS A 282 -42.43 14.17 -12.68
CA LYS A 282 -41.40 15.17 -13.02
C LYS A 282 -40.24 15.13 -12.01
N PRO A 283 -38.97 15.34 -12.41
CA PRO A 283 -37.91 15.63 -11.44
C PRO A 283 -37.85 17.12 -11.12
N GLN A 284 -38.00 17.45 -9.83
CA GLN A 284 -37.67 18.75 -9.24
C GLN A 284 -36.15 18.94 -9.19
N ALA A 285 -35.73 20.18 -9.43
CA ALA A 285 -34.35 20.64 -9.35
C ALA A 285 -33.76 20.41 -7.95
N ALA A 286 -32.66 19.65 -7.89
CA ALA A 286 -31.79 19.55 -6.72
C ALA A 286 -30.36 19.88 -7.14
N THR A 287 -29.76 20.76 -6.36
CA THR A 287 -28.49 21.47 -6.54
C THR A 287 -27.31 20.51 -6.72
N GLU A 288 -26.67 20.53 -7.89
CA GLU A 288 -25.42 19.83 -8.16
C GLU A 288 -24.29 20.39 -7.28
N LYS A 289 -23.92 19.65 -6.22
CA LYS A 289 -22.60 19.77 -5.61
C LYS A 289 -21.59 19.22 -6.59
N LYS A 290 -20.82 20.13 -7.19
CA LYS A 290 -19.75 19.90 -8.17
C LYS A 290 -18.83 18.75 -7.72
N LYS A 291 -18.90 17.60 -8.41
CA LYS A 291 -17.96 16.48 -8.31
C LYS A 291 -16.53 16.99 -8.51
N LEU A 292 -15.63 16.60 -7.63
CA LEU A 292 -14.20 16.84 -7.77
C LEU A 292 -13.66 16.00 -8.94
N PRO A 293 -13.09 16.58 -10.01
CA PRO A 293 -12.63 15.81 -11.16
C PRO A 293 -11.35 15.01 -10.83
N THR A 294 -11.42 13.71 -11.08
CA THR A 294 -10.43 12.66 -10.89
C THR A 294 -9.37 12.66 -12.01
N GLU A 295 -8.80 13.81 -12.36
CA GLU A 295 -7.78 13.87 -13.41
C GLU A 295 -6.36 13.67 -12.84
N PRO A 296 -5.50 12.93 -13.55
CA PRO A 296 -4.14 12.63 -13.09
C PRO A 296 -3.28 13.91 -13.00
N PRO A 297 -2.30 13.97 -12.08
CA PRO A 297 -1.37 15.08 -11.99
C PRO A 297 -0.64 15.33 -13.31
N ILE A 298 -0.35 16.59 -13.60
CA ILE A 298 0.33 17.00 -14.83
C ILE A 298 1.84 16.81 -14.63
N ASP A 299 2.44 15.99 -15.49
CA ASP A 299 3.89 15.88 -15.60
C ASP A 299 4.44 17.10 -16.37
N LEU A 300 5.03 18.05 -15.65
CA LEU A 300 5.58 19.28 -16.21
C LEU A 300 6.83 19.05 -17.07
N MET A 301 7.51 17.90 -16.95
CA MET A 301 8.69 17.61 -17.78
C MET A 301 8.33 17.35 -19.25
N LYS A 302 7.07 16.98 -19.51
CA LYS A 302 6.53 16.81 -20.88
C LYS A 302 6.20 18.10 -21.60
N PHE A 303 6.29 19.25 -20.92
CA PHE A 303 5.95 20.55 -21.47
C PHE A 303 7.18 21.45 -21.49
N GLU A 304 7.54 21.93 -22.68
CA GLU A 304 8.71 22.81 -22.88
C GLU A 304 8.32 24.29 -22.96
N THR A 305 7.07 24.59 -23.32
CA THR A 305 6.60 25.96 -23.55
C THR A 305 5.31 26.27 -22.80
N VAL A 306 5.05 27.55 -22.57
CA VAL A 306 3.84 28.01 -21.87
C VAL A 306 2.59 27.64 -22.66
N GLU A 307 2.65 27.79 -23.99
CA GLU A 307 1.56 27.51 -24.93
C GLU A 307 1.16 26.03 -24.87
N SER A 308 2.12 25.12 -24.70
CA SER A 308 1.83 23.69 -24.58
C SER A 308 1.03 23.34 -23.32
N LEU A 309 1.20 24.11 -22.23
CA LEU A 309 0.40 23.98 -21.01
C LEU A 309 -0.97 24.66 -21.12
N GLU A 310 -1.07 25.75 -21.87
CA GLU A 310 -2.34 26.46 -22.08
C GLU A 310 -3.41 25.57 -22.73
N VAL A 311 -3.01 24.63 -23.58
CA VAL A 311 -3.89 23.64 -24.23
C VAL A 311 -4.67 22.81 -23.21
N LEU A 312 -4.13 22.60 -22.00
CA LEU A 312 -4.80 21.86 -20.92
C LEU A 312 -5.99 22.62 -20.33
N GLY A 313 -6.05 23.93 -20.54
CA GLY A 313 -7.17 24.75 -20.12
C GLY A 313 -7.12 25.22 -18.67
N LEU A 314 -7.90 26.26 -18.38
CA LEU A 314 -7.78 27.07 -17.17
C LEU A 314 -8.07 26.29 -15.88
N GLU A 315 -9.06 25.39 -15.91
CA GLU A 315 -9.44 24.58 -14.75
C GLU A 315 -8.37 23.52 -14.44
N ARG A 316 -7.75 22.93 -15.47
CA ARG A 316 -6.70 21.92 -15.29
C ARG A 316 -5.43 22.52 -14.71
N LEU A 317 -5.01 23.70 -15.19
CA LEU A 317 -3.88 24.44 -14.61
C LEU A 317 -4.17 24.91 -13.17
N LYS A 318 -5.42 25.28 -12.87
CA LYS A 318 -5.83 25.65 -11.50
C LYS A 318 -5.74 24.46 -10.55
N LEU A 319 -6.18 23.29 -11.01
CA LEU A 319 -6.14 22.06 -10.22
C LEU A 319 -4.70 21.69 -9.91
N GLU A 320 -3.81 21.75 -10.91
CA GLU A 320 -2.39 21.44 -10.74
C GLU A 320 -1.67 22.44 -9.82
N LEU A 321 -1.96 23.74 -9.96
CA LEU A 321 -1.43 24.77 -9.05
C LEU A 321 -1.92 24.55 -7.61
N SER A 322 -3.21 24.22 -7.43
CA SER A 322 -3.78 23.89 -6.11
C SER A 322 -3.11 22.66 -5.51
N ARG A 323 -2.87 21.64 -6.33
CA ARG A 323 -2.24 20.37 -5.90
C ARG A 323 -0.80 20.56 -5.43
N ARG A 324 -0.10 21.57 -5.96
CA ARG A 324 1.30 21.91 -5.63
C ARG A 324 1.43 23.04 -4.60
N ASP A 325 0.34 23.43 -3.93
CA ASP A 325 0.31 24.55 -2.99
C ASP A 325 0.86 25.87 -3.57
N LEU A 326 0.64 26.11 -4.87
CA LEU A 326 1.03 27.32 -5.58
C LEU A 326 -0.16 28.27 -5.72
N LYS A 327 0.14 29.57 -5.88
CA LYS A 327 -0.89 30.57 -6.11
C LYS A 327 -1.65 30.28 -7.41
N CYS A 328 -2.95 30.08 -7.27
CA CYS A 328 -3.89 29.86 -8.38
C CYS A 328 -4.41 31.15 -9.03
N GLY A 329 -3.90 32.31 -8.61
CA GLY A 329 -4.29 33.61 -9.17
C GLY A 329 -3.74 33.84 -10.57
N GLY A 330 -4.43 34.66 -11.35
CA GLY A 330 -4.03 35.05 -12.70
C GLY A 330 -4.82 34.39 -13.83
N ASN A 331 -4.51 34.81 -15.06
CA ASN A 331 -5.06 34.30 -16.31
C ASN A 331 -4.42 32.97 -16.74
N LEU A 332 -4.86 32.39 -17.86
CA LEU A 332 -4.40 31.08 -18.36
C LEU A 332 -2.88 31.03 -18.52
N THR A 333 -2.32 32.02 -19.21
CA THR A 333 -0.88 32.16 -19.48
C THR A 333 -0.06 32.32 -18.21
N GLU A 334 -0.53 33.13 -17.26
CA GLU A 334 0.16 33.35 -15.98
C GLU A 334 0.21 32.07 -15.13
N ARG A 335 -0.81 31.21 -15.23
CA ARG A 335 -0.84 29.91 -14.54
C ARG A 335 0.07 28.90 -15.21
N ALA A 336 0.06 28.84 -16.54
CA ALA A 336 0.93 27.99 -17.33
C ALA A 336 2.41 28.36 -17.11
N ALA A 337 2.75 29.65 -17.18
CA ALA A 337 4.09 30.16 -16.92
C ALA A 337 4.55 29.84 -15.49
N ARG A 338 3.66 29.96 -14.50
CA ARG A 338 3.97 29.60 -13.10
C ARG A 338 4.28 28.12 -12.95
N LEU A 339 3.49 27.24 -13.55
CA LEU A 339 3.77 25.80 -13.56
C LEU A 339 5.10 25.51 -14.25
N LEU A 340 5.37 26.10 -15.41
CA LEU A 340 6.64 25.89 -16.11
C LEU A 340 7.85 26.41 -15.31
N SER A 341 7.70 27.51 -14.58
CA SER A 341 8.79 28.12 -13.79
C SER A 341 9.27 27.29 -12.59
N VAL A 342 8.44 26.35 -12.13
CA VAL A 342 8.74 25.42 -11.02
C VAL A 342 9.14 24.04 -11.52
N ARG A 343 9.17 23.83 -12.85
CA ARG A 343 9.58 22.56 -13.48
C ARG A 343 11.00 22.20 -13.05
N GLY A 344 11.18 21.01 -12.47
CA GLY A 344 12.48 20.47 -12.06
C GLY A 344 13.12 21.16 -10.86
N LYS A 345 12.40 22.02 -10.14
CA LYS A 345 12.89 22.64 -8.89
C LYS A 345 12.34 21.91 -7.68
N SER A 346 13.15 21.77 -6.63
CA SER A 346 12.66 21.33 -5.32
C SER A 346 11.81 22.43 -4.68
N TRP A 347 11.02 22.06 -3.67
CA TRP A 347 10.23 23.03 -2.92
C TRP A 347 11.06 24.17 -2.33
N GLU A 348 12.28 23.91 -1.86
CA GLU A 348 13.18 24.92 -1.28
C GLU A 348 13.58 25.99 -2.31
N ASP A 349 13.75 25.59 -3.57
CA ASP A 349 14.22 26.43 -4.67
C ASP A 349 13.10 27.26 -5.34
N ILE A 350 11.84 27.04 -4.97
CA ILE A 350 10.69 27.81 -5.46
C ILE A 350 10.58 29.13 -4.69
N ASP A 351 10.51 30.25 -5.43
CA ASP A 351 10.29 31.58 -4.87
C ASP A 351 9.06 31.60 -3.95
N ALA A 352 9.25 32.04 -2.70
CA ALA A 352 8.21 32.18 -1.69
C ALA A 352 7.00 33.02 -2.17
N LYS A 353 7.18 33.91 -3.14
CA LYS A 353 6.10 34.68 -3.77
C LYS A 353 5.14 33.84 -4.60
N LEU A 354 5.55 32.67 -5.09
CA LEU A 354 4.71 31.77 -5.88
C LEU A 354 3.91 30.79 -5.01
N LYS A 355 4.36 30.55 -3.78
CA LYS A 355 3.72 29.66 -2.80
C LYS A 355 2.41 30.24 -2.29
N ALA A 356 1.40 29.38 -2.10
CA ALA A 356 0.15 29.76 -1.47
C ALA A 356 0.37 30.11 0.02
N LYS A 357 -0.33 31.12 0.53
CA LYS A 357 -0.31 31.42 1.97
C LYS A 357 -1.10 30.32 2.70
N LYS A 358 -0.48 29.63 3.66
CA LYS A 358 -1.17 28.71 4.57
C LYS A 358 -2.30 29.46 5.28
N LYS A 359 -3.51 28.91 5.26
CA LYS A 359 -4.64 29.37 6.07
C LYS A 359 -4.55 28.82 7.48
#